data_AF-A0A3D2FY43-F1
#
_entry.id   AF-A0A3D2FY43-F1
#
_cell.length_a   1.000
_cell.length_b   1.000
_cell.length_c   1.000
_cell.angle_alpha   90.00
_cell.angle_beta   90.00
_cell.angle_gamma   90.00
#
_symmetry.space_group_name_H-M   'P 1'
#
loop_
_entity.id
_entity.type
_entity.pdbx_description
1 polymer ?
#
loop_
_entity_poly.entity_id
_entity_poly.type
_entity_poly.pdbx_seq_one_letter_code
_entity_poly.pdbx_strand_id
1 'polypeptide(L)'
;RGLMRASLQDPWRGDLTNGRDILSHRLDPLGDAAYFQSFEWIRDLRVEGGSDARARARDLIAGWVDSNQRWQLPDWRPDIMGRRLAVLALNYGWYGHSAPEQFQDNLSAALDMQLNCLATDWRRMRSAEDQISALRGLALAEVAFGISQEKFAALLDLIMPKLDSV
;
A
#
# COMPACT_ATOMS: atom_id res chain seq x y z
N ARG A 1 0.92 -7.44 -13.96
CA ARG A 1 1.08 -8.65 -13.09
C ARG A 1 -0.27 -9.39 -13.00
N GLY A 2 -0.37 -10.53 -12.31
CA GLY A 2 -1.66 -11.21 -12.03
C GLY A 2 -2.42 -10.58 -10.86
N LEU A 3 -3.41 -11.26 -10.28
CA LEU A 3 -4.09 -10.80 -9.06
C LEU A 3 -3.20 -10.92 -7.82
N MET A 4 -3.43 -10.02 -6.86
CA MET A 4 -2.82 -10.12 -5.53
C MET A 4 -3.30 -11.35 -4.76
N ARG A 5 -2.42 -11.86 -3.90
CA ARG A 5 -2.64 -13.03 -3.03
C ARG A 5 -2.69 -12.60 -1.57
N ALA A 6 -3.55 -13.24 -0.79
CA ALA A 6 -3.60 -13.07 0.67
C ALA A 6 -2.47 -13.85 1.36
N SER A 7 -1.22 -13.59 0.97
CA SER A 7 -0.03 -14.31 1.48
C SER A 7 0.66 -13.63 2.66
N LEU A 8 0.31 -12.37 2.93
CA LEU A 8 0.93 -11.53 3.94
C LEU A 8 -0.09 -11.06 4.97
N GLN A 9 0.40 -10.81 6.18
CA GLN A 9 -0.40 -10.25 7.28
C GLN A 9 0.35 -9.09 7.93
N ASP A 10 -0.29 -7.94 8.02
CA ASP A 10 0.26 -6.76 8.68
C ASP A 10 0.33 -7.00 10.20
N PRO A 11 1.54 -6.98 10.82
CA PRO A 11 1.69 -7.16 12.26
C PRO A 11 1.38 -5.88 13.07
N TRP A 12 1.30 -4.72 12.42
CA TRP A 12 1.10 -3.45 13.11
C TRP A 12 -0.39 -3.16 13.33
N ARG A 13 -0.74 -2.76 14.56
CA ARG A 13 -2.10 -2.38 14.93
C ARG A 13 -2.36 -0.92 14.54
N GLY A 14 -3.58 -0.64 14.11
CA GLY A 14 -4.03 0.74 13.89
C GLY A 14 -4.63 1.38 15.15
N ASP A 15 -5.07 2.62 14.99
CA ASP A 15 -5.78 3.41 15.99
C ASP A 15 -7.31 3.24 15.85
N LEU A 16 -7.96 2.84 16.94
CA LEU A 16 -9.39 2.59 16.99
C LEU A 16 -10.23 3.87 16.84
N THR A 17 -9.75 4.99 17.37
CA THR A 17 -10.43 6.29 17.30
C THR A 17 -10.47 6.75 15.85
N ASN A 18 -9.34 6.70 15.15
CA ASN A 18 -9.29 7.00 13.73
C ASN A 18 -10.23 6.09 12.92
N GLY A 19 -10.24 4.79 13.21
CA GLY A 19 -11.13 3.84 12.54
C GLY A 19 -12.60 4.24 12.66
N ARG A 20 -13.04 4.62 13.86
CA ARG A 20 -14.41 5.09 14.13
C ARG A 20 -14.74 6.39 13.44
N ASP A 21 -13.79 7.32 13.40
CA ASP A 21 -13.99 8.61 12.77
C ASP A 21 -14.04 8.50 11.24
N ILE A 22 -13.26 7.60 10.65
CA ILE A 22 -13.33 7.31 9.20
C ILE A 22 -14.66 6.64 8.83
N LEU A 23 -15.14 5.70 9.66
CA LEU A 23 -16.47 5.09 9.50
C LEU A 23 -17.59 6.12 9.61
N SER A 24 -17.47 7.05 10.56
CA SER A 24 -18.47 8.07 10.82
C SER A 24 -18.32 9.31 9.93
N HIS A 25 -17.43 9.29 8.93
CA HIS A 25 -17.13 10.41 8.03
C HIS A 25 -16.69 11.70 8.75
N ARG A 26 -16.07 11.57 9.92
CA ARG A 26 -15.60 12.71 10.74
C ARG A 26 -14.15 13.11 10.47
N LEU A 27 -13.38 12.23 9.84
CA LEU A 27 -11.97 12.49 9.55
C LEU A 27 -11.85 13.04 8.11
N ASP A 28 -11.34 14.27 8.00
CA ASP A 28 -11.13 14.95 6.72
C ASP A 28 -9.86 14.43 6.02
N PRO A 29 -9.97 13.83 4.81
CA PRO A 29 -8.81 13.39 4.04
C PRO A 29 -7.80 14.47 3.70
N LEU A 30 -8.23 15.74 3.67
CA LEU A 30 -7.37 16.88 3.36
C LEU A 30 -6.56 17.36 4.58
N GLY A 31 -6.97 16.96 5.79
CA GLY A 31 -6.29 17.35 7.03
C GLY A 31 -4.94 16.68 7.24
N ASP A 32 -4.75 15.47 6.69
CA ASP A 32 -3.48 14.76 6.65
C ASP A 32 -3.31 14.00 5.32
N ALA A 33 -2.89 14.75 4.29
CA ALA A 33 -2.71 14.19 2.96
C ALA A 33 -1.71 13.02 2.95
N ALA A 34 -0.66 13.03 3.77
CA ALA A 34 0.34 11.97 3.77
C ALA A 34 -0.25 10.65 4.29
N TYR A 35 -0.98 10.69 5.40
CA TYR A 35 -1.66 9.54 6.00
C TYR A 35 -2.74 8.93 5.09
N PHE A 36 -3.51 9.77 4.40
CA PHE A 36 -4.51 9.27 3.44
C PHE A 36 -3.89 8.70 2.19
N GLN A 37 -2.89 9.38 1.63
CA GLN A 37 -2.22 8.93 0.42
C GLN A 37 -1.34 7.70 0.67
N SER A 38 -0.81 7.50 1.88
CA SER A 38 -0.07 6.29 2.26
C SER A 38 -0.97 5.09 2.59
N PHE A 39 -2.29 5.29 2.68
CA PHE A 39 -3.28 4.29 3.08
C PHE A 39 -3.12 3.74 4.50
N GLU A 40 -2.36 4.41 5.38
CA GLU A 40 -2.11 3.91 6.74
C GLU A 40 -3.38 3.73 7.56
N TRP A 41 -4.44 4.48 7.23
CA TRP A 41 -5.79 4.31 7.74
C TRP A 41 -6.42 2.93 7.56
N ILE A 42 -5.90 2.09 6.65
CA ILE A 42 -6.38 0.71 6.52
C ILE A 42 -6.20 -0.06 7.83
N ARG A 43 -5.11 0.20 8.58
CA ARG A 43 -4.89 -0.43 9.88
C ARG A 43 -5.94 0.00 10.90
N ASP A 44 -6.38 1.25 10.81
CA ASP A 44 -7.33 1.89 11.72
C ASP A 44 -8.74 1.33 11.48
N LEU A 45 -9.14 1.20 10.21
CA LEU A 45 -10.36 0.48 9.86
C LEU A 45 -10.28 -1.02 10.19
N ARG A 46 -9.11 -1.64 10.08
CA ARG A 46 -8.92 -3.05 10.43
C ARG A 46 -9.11 -3.32 11.91
N VAL A 47 -8.64 -2.43 12.79
CA VAL A 47 -8.80 -2.61 14.23
C VAL A 47 -10.24 -2.37 14.70
N GLU A 48 -10.96 -1.44 14.06
CA GLU A 48 -12.41 -1.26 14.27
C GLU A 48 -13.20 -2.48 13.76
N GLY A 49 -12.83 -3.00 12.60
CA GLY A 49 -13.32 -4.28 12.08
C GLY A 49 -14.78 -4.26 11.62
N GLY A 50 -15.38 -5.45 11.48
CA GLY A 50 -16.74 -5.61 10.96
C GLY A 50 -16.87 -5.55 9.43
N SER A 51 -18.09 -5.76 8.94
CA SER A 51 -18.42 -5.65 7.50
C SER A 51 -18.28 -4.22 6.99
N ASP A 52 -18.70 -3.26 7.81
CA ASP A 52 -18.83 -1.87 7.40
C ASP A 52 -17.46 -1.22 7.25
N ALA A 53 -16.49 -1.54 8.12
CA ALA A 53 -15.11 -1.07 7.94
C ALA A 53 -14.44 -1.64 6.69
N ARG A 54 -14.73 -2.90 6.34
CA ARG A 54 -14.23 -3.49 5.08
C ARG A 54 -14.88 -2.84 3.86
N ALA A 55 -16.20 -2.60 3.89
CA ALA A 55 -16.90 -1.88 2.83
C ALA A 55 -16.33 -0.48 2.66
N ARG A 56 -16.20 0.27 3.76
CA ARG A 56 -15.61 1.61 3.78
C ARG A 56 -14.18 1.62 3.22
N ALA A 57 -13.36 0.65 3.59
CA ALA A 57 -12.01 0.54 3.05
C ALA A 57 -12.00 0.32 1.54
N ARG A 58 -12.86 -0.56 1.03
CA ARG A 58 -13.01 -0.80 -0.41
C ARG A 58 -13.50 0.44 -1.15
N ASP A 59 -14.47 1.15 -0.61
CA ASP A 59 -15.01 2.37 -1.23
C ASP A 59 -13.94 3.46 -1.35
N LEU A 60 -13.16 3.66 -0.28
CA LEU A 60 -12.06 4.63 -0.26
C LEU A 60 -10.93 4.24 -1.22
N ILE A 61 -10.57 2.95 -1.27
CA ILE A 61 -9.58 2.43 -2.24
C ILE A 61 -10.09 2.62 -3.67
N ALA A 62 -11.34 2.26 -3.96
CA ALA A 62 -11.93 2.37 -5.29
C ALA A 62 -11.95 3.83 -5.77
N GLY A 63 -12.43 4.75 -4.92
CA GLY A 63 -12.44 6.18 -5.25
C GLY A 63 -11.04 6.74 -5.49
N TRP A 64 -10.04 6.29 -4.73
CA TRP A 64 -8.65 6.66 -4.98
C TRP A 64 -8.14 6.10 -6.31
N VAL A 65 -8.38 4.82 -6.60
CA VAL A 65 -7.98 4.18 -7.86
C VAL A 65 -8.59 4.92 -9.05
N ASP A 66 -9.89 5.22 -9.02
CA ASP A 66 -10.58 5.93 -10.10
C ASP A 66 -9.98 7.32 -10.37
N SER A 67 -9.51 8.00 -9.32
CA SER A 67 -8.92 9.33 -9.39
C SER A 67 -7.42 9.33 -9.72
N ASN A 68 -6.72 8.21 -9.52
CA ASN A 68 -5.25 8.11 -9.60
C ASN A 68 -4.78 7.15 -10.70
N GLN A 69 -5.32 7.31 -11.91
CA GLN A 69 -5.00 6.46 -13.06
C GLN A 69 -3.67 6.81 -13.76
N ARG A 70 -2.96 7.86 -13.30
CA ARG A 70 -1.71 8.33 -13.92
C ARG A 70 -0.76 8.87 -12.86
N TRP A 71 0.53 8.85 -13.18
CA TRP A 71 1.56 9.43 -12.34
C TRP A 71 1.34 10.94 -12.13
N GLN A 72 1.19 11.36 -10.87
CA GLN A 72 1.02 12.76 -10.49
C GLN A 72 1.50 13.03 -9.07
N LEU A 73 2.26 14.12 -8.88
CA LEU A 73 2.62 14.60 -7.54
C LEU A 73 1.45 15.38 -6.90
N PRO A 74 1.28 15.31 -5.57
CA PRO A 74 2.16 14.62 -4.61
C PRO A 74 1.83 13.12 -4.40
N ASP A 75 0.72 12.62 -4.92
CA ASP A 75 0.17 11.29 -4.62
C ASP A 75 1.07 10.12 -5.06
N TRP A 76 1.94 10.36 -6.05
CA TRP A 76 2.90 9.41 -6.60
C TRP A 76 4.34 9.65 -6.12
N ARG A 77 4.51 10.40 -5.04
CA ARG A 77 5.81 10.51 -4.38
C ARG A 77 6.34 9.11 -4.00
N PRO A 78 7.61 8.77 -4.29
CA PRO A 78 8.15 7.43 -4.03
C PRO A 78 8.04 6.96 -2.58
N ASP A 79 8.22 7.86 -1.60
CA ASP A 79 8.06 7.56 -0.18
C ASP A 79 6.61 7.21 0.19
N ILE A 80 5.64 7.89 -0.41
CA ILE A 80 4.21 7.61 -0.24
C ILE A 80 3.80 6.33 -0.96
N MET A 81 4.26 6.11 -2.20
CA MET A 81 3.99 4.88 -2.95
C MET A 81 4.54 3.66 -2.23
N GLY A 82 5.75 3.74 -1.67
CA GLY A 82 6.33 2.65 -0.87
C GLY A 82 5.47 2.27 0.33
N ARG A 83 5.04 3.26 1.12
CA ARG A 83 4.15 3.03 2.26
C ARG A 83 2.81 2.45 1.83
N ARG A 84 2.19 3.02 0.80
CA ARG A 84 0.92 2.56 0.23
C ARG A 84 0.98 1.10 -0.20
N LEU A 85 1.99 0.73 -1.01
CA LEU A 85 2.18 -0.63 -1.49
C LEU A 85 2.37 -1.61 -0.32
N ALA A 86 3.17 -1.25 0.69
CA ALA A 86 3.34 -2.06 1.88
C ALA A 86 2.02 -2.28 2.63
N VAL A 87 1.28 -1.20 2.91
CA VAL A 87 0.01 -1.28 3.66
C VAL A 87 -1.03 -2.10 2.91
N LEU A 88 -1.19 -1.86 1.61
CA LEU A 88 -2.15 -2.59 0.77
C LEU A 88 -1.81 -4.08 0.68
N ALA A 89 -0.54 -4.43 0.50
CA ALA A 89 -0.08 -5.81 0.42
C ALA A 89 -0.27 -6.58 1.73
N LEU A 90 0.17 -6.00 2.85
CA LEU A 90 0.10 -6.63 4.16
C LEU A 90 -1.35 -6.80 4.68
N ASN A 91 -2.29 -5.99 4.19
CA ASN A 91 -3.69 -6.04 4.62
C ASN A 91 -4.64 -6.65 3.57
N TYR A 92 -4.13 -7.10 2.41
CA TYR A 92 -4.95 -7.59 1.31
C TYR A 92 -5.89 -8.74 1.71
N GLY A 93 -5.43 -9.64 2.57
CA GLY A 93 -6.27 -10.74 3.09
C GLY A 93 -7.50 -10.26 3.87
N TRP A 94 -7.42 -9.09 4.50
CA TRP A 94 -8.52 -8.53 5.30
C TRP A 94 -9.57 -7.81 4.45
N TYR A 95 -9.17 -6.92 3.52
CA TYR A 95 -10.12 -6.15 2.72
C TYR A 95 -10.35 -6.71 1.32
N GLY A 96 -9.34 -7.27 0.66
CA GLY A 96 -9.31 -7.51 -0.78
C GLY A 96 -9.71 -8.93 -1.20
N HIS A 97 -9.31 -9.96 -0.44
CA HIS A 97 -9.50 -11.36 -0.84
C HIS A 97 -10.98 -11.76 -1.04
N SER A 98 -11.89 -11.16 -0.28
CA SER A 98 -13.35 -11.37 -0.40
C SER A 98 -14.07 -10.22 -1.12
N ALA A 99 -13.34 -9.35 -1.82
CA ALA A 99 -13.91 -8.25 -2.58
C ALA A 99 -14.43 -8.74 -3.94
N PRO A 100 -15.36 -8.00 -4.58
CA PRO A 100 -15.77 -8.30 -5.95
C PRO A 100 -14.57 -8.38 -6.90
N GLU A 101 -14.64 -9.24 -7.91
CA GLU A 101 -13.56 -9.47 -8.87
C GLU A 101 -13.11 -8.16 -9.54
N GLN A 102 -14.06 -7.33 -9.97
CA GLN A 102 -13.78 -6.02 -10.56
C GLN A 102 -12.93 -5.11 -9.66
N PHE A 103 -13.14 -5.14 -8.34
CA PHE A 103 -12.32 -4.40 -7.39
C PHE A 103 -10.89 -4.96 -7.35
N GLN A 104 -10.75 -6.28 -7.31
CA GLN A 104 -9.45 -6.95 -7.28
C GLN A 104 -8.64 -6.67 -8.56
N ASP A 105 -9.29 -6.66 -9.72
CA ASP A 105 -8.68 -6.35 -11.02
C ASP A 105 -8.21 -4.89 -11.07
N ASN A 106 -9.10 -3.94 -10.75
CA ASN A 106 -8.78 -2.51 -10.79
C ASN A 106 -7.65 -2.16 -9.82
N LEU A 107 -7.69 -2.71 -8.60
CA LEU A 107 -6.63 -2.54 -7.63
C LEU A 107 -5.31 -3.13 -8.13
N SER A 108 -5.33 -4.36 -8.64
CA SER A 108 -4.13 -5.03 -9.14
C SER A 108 -3.48 -4.24 -10.28
N ALA A 109 -4.27 -3.72 -11.21
CA ALA A 109 -3.78 -2.86 -12.29
C ALA A 109 -3.16 -1.55 -11.77
N ALA A 110 -3.81 -0.88 -10.81
CA ALA A 110 -3.29 0.34 -10.21
C ALA A 110 -1.96 0.12 -9.47
N LEU A 111 -1.81 -1.00 -8.76
CA LEU A 111 -0.57 -1.33 -8.05
C LEU A 111 0.53 -1.81 -8.99
N ASP A 112 0.20 -2.48 -10.09
CA ASP A 112 1.16 -2.85 -11.13
C ASP A 112 1.85 -1.61 -11.72
N MET A 113 1.06 -0.55 -11.97
CA MET A 113 1.58 0.74 -12.43
C MET A 113 2.52 1.38 -11.40
N GLN A 114 2.11 1.43 -10.13
CA GLN A 114 2.94 2.00 -9.06
C GLN A 114 4.23 1.20 -8.83
N LEU A 115 4.19 -0.13 -8.91
CA LEU A 115 5.38 -0.98 -8.83
C LEU A 115 6.39 -0.64 -9.93
N ASN A 116 5.92 -0.47 -11.16
CA ASN A 116 6.79 -0.12 -12.29
C ASN A 116 7.42 1.27 -12.13
N CYS A 117 6.66 2.25 -11.66
CA CYS A 117 7.20 3.58 -11.34
C CYS A 117 8.23 3.50 -10.21
N LEU A 118 7.86 2.87 -9.09
CA LEU A 118 8.71 2.82 -7.91
C LEU A 118 10.01 2.04 -8.16
N ALA A 119 9.99 0.99 -8.97
CA ALA A 119 11.18 0.22 -9.39
C ALA A 119 12.28 1.07 -10.04
N THR A 120 11.91 2.23 -10.59
CA THR A 120 12.84 3.19 -11.21
C THR A 120 13.11 4.38 -10.30
N ASP A 121 12.06 4.94 -9.68
CA ASP A 121 12.13 6.21 -8.97
C ASP A 121 12.87 6.13 -7.63
N TRP A 122 12.90 4.96 -6.97
CA TRP A 122 13.53 4.82 -5.65
C TRP A 122 15.01 5.25 -5.66
N ARG A 123 15.73 5.00 -6.77
CA ARG A 123 17.16 5.33 -6.90
C ARG A 123 17.45 6.83 -6.84
N ARG A 124 16.46 7.67 -7.16
CA ARG A 124 16.57 9.13 -7.21
C ARG A 124 16.31 9.79 -5.86
N MET A 125 15.84 9.02 -4.88
CA MET A 125 15.58 9.48 -3.52
C MET A 125 16.91 9.74 -2.81
N ARG A 126 16.98 10.81 -2.00
CA ARG A 126 18.25 11.29 -1.43
C ARG A 126 18.65 10.58 -0.14
N SER A 127 17.68 10.17 0.69
CA SER A 127 17.96 9.53 1.98
C SER A 127 17.95 8.01 1.85
N ALA A 128 18.81 7.33 2.61
CA ALA A 128 18.81 5.88 2.70
C ALA A 128 17.50 5.36 3.31
N GLU A 129 16.97 6.05 4.33
CA GLU A 129 15.69 5.73 4.98
C GLU A 129 14.52 5.70 4.00
N ASP A 130 14.40 6.72 3.14
CA ASP A 130 13.30 6.77 2.18
C ASP A 130 13.47 5.71 1.09
N GLN A 131 14.72 5.43 0.67
CA GLN A 131 15.01 4.34 -0.26
C GLN A 131 14.64 2.97 0.33
N ILE A 132 14.94 2.73 1.61
CA ILE A 132 14.54 1.51 2.33
C ILE A 132 13.02 1.41 2.37
N SER A 133 12.33 2.50 2.69
CA SER A 133 10.87 2.55 2.74
C SER A 133 10.23 2.23 1.39
N ALA A 134 10.76 2.81 0.31
CA ALA A 134 10.34 2.53 -1.07
C ALA A 134 10.57 1.07 -1.45
N LEU A 135 11.78 0.54 -1.24
CA LEU A 135 12.12 -0.84 -1.58
C LEU A 135 11.35 -1.87 -0.75
N ARG A 136 11.10 -1.59 0.54
CA ARG A 136 10.22 -2.40 1.39
C ARG A 136 8.83 -2.50 0.80
N GLY A 137 8.24 -1.37 0.41
CA GLY A 137 6.93 -1.32 -0.24
C GLY A 137 6.88 -2.15 -1.53
N LEU A 138 7.89 -1.97 -2.37
CA LEU A 138 8.05 -2.71 -3.61
C LEU A 138 8.15 -4.22 -3.35
N ALA A 139 9.01 -4.66 -2.42
CA ALA A 139 9.19 -6.07 -2.11
C ALA A 139 7.90 -6.73 -1.56
N LEU A 140 7.21 -6.08 -0.62
CA LEU A 140 5.98 -6.61 -0.05
C LEU A 140 4.87 -6.74 -1.10
N ALA A 141 4.70 -5.74 -1.96
CA ALA A 141 3.71 -5.81 -3.02
C ALA A 141 4.06 -6.86 -4.08
N GLU A 142 5.32 -6.98 -4.50
CA GLU A 142 5.75 -8.05 -5.41
C GLU A 142 5.50 -9.44 -4.82
N VAL A 143 5.76 -9.65 -3.53
CA VAL A 143 5.43 -10.92 -2.83
C VAL A 143 3.93 -11.18 -2.85
N ALA A 144 3.10 -10.16 -2.66
CA ALA A 144 1.65 -10.30 -2.77
C ALA A 144 1.21 -10.65 -4.22
N PHE A 145 1.95 -10.24 -5.25
CA PHE A 145 1.74 -10.69 -6.64
C PHE A 145 2.32 -12.08 -6.94
N GLY A 146 2.99 -12.72 -5.97
CA GLY A 146 3.52 -14.07 -6.11
C GLY A 146 4.78 -14.15 -6.98
N ILE A 147 5.74 -13.25 -6.79
CA ILE A 147 7.06 -13.35 -7.42
C ILE A 147 7.81 -14.64 -7.09
N SER A 148 8.81 -14.98 -7.92
CA SER A 148 9.71 -16.10 -7.69
C SER A 148 10.72 -15.82 -6.56
N GLN A 149 11.33 -16.89 -6.04
CA GLN A 149 12.37 -16.77 -5.02
C GLN A 149 13.59 -16.00 -5.54
N GLU A 150 13.98 -16.15 -6.81
CA GLU A 150 15.12 -15.41 -7.36
C GLU A 150 14.84 -13.91 -7.41
N LYS A 151 13.62 -13.51 -7.81
CA LYS A 151 13.23 -12.09 -7.82
C LYS A 151 13.20 -11.52 -6.40
N PHE A 152 12.73 -12.30 -5.43
CA PHE A 152 12.70 -11.86 -4.05
C PHE A 152 14.13 -11.68 -3.50
N ALA A 153 15.03 -12.63 -3.76
CA ALA A 153 16.44 -12.53 -3.40
C ALA A 153 17.09 -11.28 -4.01
N ALA A 154 16.86 -11.01 -5.30
CA ALA A 154 17.37 -9.80 -5.95
C ALA A 154 16.87 -8.49 -5.30
N LEU A 155 15.65 -8.47 -4.75
CA LEU A 155 15.16 -7.32 -4.00
C LEU A 155 15.84 -7.18 -2.64
N LEU A 156 16.12 -8.30 -1.96
CA LEU A 156 16.90 -8.29 -0.72
C LEU A 156 18.31 -7.77 -0.96
N ASP A 157 18.97 -8.19 -2.04
CA ASP A 157 20.31 -7.69 -2.41
C ASP A 157 20.34 -6.17 -2.64
N LEU A 158 19.21 -5.56 -3.01
CA LEU A 158 19.08 -4.10 -3.13
C LEU A 158 18.85 -3.40 -1.78
N ILE A 159 18.16 -4.05 -0.85
CA ILE A 159 17.79 -3.49 0.45
C ILE A 159 18.94 -3.61 1.45
N MET A 160 19.60 -4.77 1.51
CA MET A 160 20.59 -5.09 2.54
C MET A 160 21.71 -4.04 2.65
N PRO A 161 22.37 -3.59 1.55
CA PRO A 161 23.43 -2.59 1.65
C PRO A 161 22.96 -1.22 2.16
N LYS A 162 21.65 -0.94 2.07
CA LYS A 162 21.08 0.32 2.57
C LYS A 162 20.85 0.28 4.07
N LEU A 163 20.47 -0.89 4.59
CA LEU A 163 20.29 -1.08 6.03
C LEU A 163 21.60 -0.86 6.79
N ASP A 164 22.74 -1.21 6.19
CA ASP A 164 24.06 -0.98 6.78
C ASP A 164 24.49 0.51 6.79
N SER A 165 23.76 1.37 6.07
CA SER A 165 24.09 2.79 5.89
C SER A 165 23.27 3.76 6.75
N VAL A 166 22.34 3.24 7.56
CA VAL A 166 21.49 3.98 8.50
C VAL A 166 21.94 3.68 9.92
#